data_AF-A0A3D0D013-F1
#
_entry.id   AF-A0A3D0D013-F1
#
_cell.length_a   1.000
_cell.length_b   1.000
_cell.length_c   1.000
_cell.angle_alpha   90.00
_cell.angle_beta   90.00
_cell.angle_gamma   90.00
#
_symmetry.space_group_name_H-M   'P 1'
#
loop_
_entity.id
_entity.type
_entity.pdbx_description
1 polymer ?
#
loop_
_entity_poly.entity_id
_entity_poly.type
_entity_poly.pdbx_seq_one_letter_code
_entity_poly.pdbx_strand_id
1 'polypeptide(L)' 'SSGPLTLIHGDFRVGNLLVTPDRLTGVLDWEFTHVGDPLEDLAWPLVRDWHFGNDALRVGG' A
#
# COMPACT_ATOMS: atom_id res chain seq x y z
N SER A 1 -20.69 0.64 -7.98
CA SER A 1 -20.04 1.29 -9.13
C SER A 1 -18.55 1.32 -8.83
N SER A 2 -17.67 1.30 -9.83
CA SER A 2 -16.26 1.62 -9.56
C SER A 2 -16.19 3.07 -9.08
N GLY A 3 -15.32 3.34 -8.11
CA GLY A 3 -15.08 4.71 -7.62
C GLY A 3 -14.47 5.60 -8.71
N PRO A 4 -14.20 6.88 -8.40
CA PRO A 4 -13.43 7.74 -9.31
C PRO A 4 -12.05 7.14 -9.58
N LEU A 5 -11.57 7.24 -10.82
CA LEU A 5 -10.19 6.89 -11.16
C LEU A 5 -9.22 7.79 -10.40
N THR A 6 -8.18 7.19 -9.84
CA THR A 6 -7.14 7.92 -9.09
C THR A 6 -5.75 7.54 -9.57
N LEU A 7 -4.76 8.34 -9.19
CA LEU A 7 -3.36 7.93 -9.27
C LEU A 7 -3.12 6.81 -8.27
N ILE A 8 -2.63 5.68 -8.76
CA ILE A 8 -2.27 4.48 -8.01
C ILE A 8 -0.75 4.42 -7.96
N HIS A 9 -0.20 4.15 -6.78
CA HIS A 9 1.22 3.94 -6.59
C HIS A 9 1.66 2.64 -7.28
N GLY A 10 0.90 1.56 -7.08
CA GLY A 10 1.12 0.24 -7.69
C GLY A 10 2.02 -0.69 -6.86
N ASP A 11 2.55 -0.20 -5.74
CA ASP A 11 3.39 -0.96 -4.79
C ASP A 11 3.34 -0.30 -3.39
N PHE A 12 2.14 0.03 -2.90
CA PHE A 12 1.93 0.84 -1.70
C PHE A 12 2.10 0.06 -0.40
N ARG A 13 3.34 -0.34 -0.10
CA ARG A 13 3.69 -1.14 1.09
C ARG A 13 4.53 -0.36 2.11
N VAL A 14 4.57 -0.86 3.35
CA VAL A 14 5.34 -0.26 4.46
C VAL A 14 6.82 -0.01 4.09
N GLY A 15 7.43 -0.91 3.32
CA GLY A 15 8.82 -0.77 2.88
C GLY A 15 9.09 0.44 1.96
N ASN A 16 8.04 1.04 1.38
CA ASN A 16 8.12 2.22 0.52
C ASN A 16 7.69 3.51 1.23
N LEU A 17 7.36 3.44 2.53
CA LEU A 17 6.97 4.60 3.33
C LEU A 17 8.16 5.11 4.15
N LEU A 18 8.48 6.39 4.00
CA LEU A 18 9.43 7.07 4.88
C LEU A 18 8.69 7.63 6.09
N VAL A 19 9.05 7.17 7.29
CA VAL A 19 8.37 7.53 8.53
C VAL A 19 9.38 8.07 9.54
N THR A 20 8.98 9.12 10.23
CA THR A 20 9.61 9.66 11.44
C THR A 20 8.69 9.38 12.63
N PRO A 21 9.16 9.49 13.89
CA PRO A 21 8.33 9.17 15.06
C PRO A 21 7.00 9.92 15.12
N ASP A 22 6.90 11.10 14.50
CA ASP A 22 5.73 11.97 14.52
C ASP A 22 4.91 11.96 13.23
N ARG A 23 5.44 11.49 12.10
CA ARG A 23 4.74 11.58 10.79
C ARG A 23 5.33 10.71 9.68
N LEU A 24 4.50 10.49 8.65
CA LEU A 24 4.94 10.10 7.31
C LEU A 24 5.63 11.28 6.61
N THR A 25 6.83 11.06 6.07
CA THR A 25 7.65 12.10 5.42
C THR A 25 7.80 11.90 3.91
N GLY A 26 7.45 10.74 3.38
CA GLY A 26 7.52 10.49 1.94
C GLY A 26 7.05 9.10 1.54
N VAL A 27 6.86 8.95 0.23
CA VAL A 27 6.53 7.69 -0.44
C VAL A 27 7.52 7.49 -1.57
N LEU A 28 8.16 6.33 -1.61
CA LEU A 28 9.24 5.98 -2.55
C LEU A 28 8.74 4.98 -3.60
N ASP A 29 9.52 4.81 -4.66
CA ASP A 29 9.38 3.69 -5.61
C ASP A 29 8.11 3.71 -6.49
N TRP A 30 7.96 4.80 -7.25
CA TRP A 30 6.80 5.08 -8.12
C TRP A 30 6.88 4.41 -9.51
N GLU A 31 7.64 3.31 -9.66
CA GLU A 31 7.87 2.72 -10.99
C GLU A 31 6.65 2.01 -11.60
N PHE A 32 5.68 1.61 -10.77
CA PHE A 32 4.42 0.95 -11.18
C PHE A 32 3.20 1.88 -11.22
N THR A 33 3.43 3.18 -11.15
CA THR A 33 2.37 4.18 -11.05
C THR A 33 1.49 4.24 -12.29
N HIS A 34 0.17 4.26 -12.09
CA HIS A 34 -0.81 4.33 -13.17
C HIS A 34 -2.14 4.92 -12.68
N VAL A 35 -3.09 5.11 -13.59
CA VAL A 35 -4.46 5.56 -13.24
C VAL A 35 -5.37 4.34 -13.13
N GLY A 36 -6.01 4.15 -11.98
CA GLY A 36 -6.74 2.92 -11.68
C GLY A 36 -7.78 3.05 -10.57
N ASP A 37 -8.24 1.90 -10.07
CA ASP A 37 -9.18 1.81 -8.95
C ASP A 37 -8.44 2.01 -7.63
N PRO A 38 -8.84 2.97 -6.76
CA PRO A 38 -8.18 3.22 -5.47
C PRO A 38 -8.09 1.99 -4.56
N LEU A 39 -8.92 0.97 -4.78
CA LEU A 39 -8.87 -0.27 -4.01
C LEU A 39 -7.57 -1.06 -4.20
N GLU A 40 -6.82 -0.82 -5.27
CA GLU A 40 -5.55 -1.50 -5.54
C GLU A 40 -4.50 -1.18 -4.46
N ASP A 41 -4.26 0.10 -4.16
CA ASP A 41 -3.30 0.48 -3.12
C ASP A 41 -3.78 0.13 -1.70
N LEU A 42 -5.10 0.01 -1.49
CA LEU A 42 -5.68 -0.41 -0.21
C LEU A 42 -5.57 -1.92 0.03
N ALA A 43 -5.37 -2.71 -1.02
CA ALA A 43 -5.32 -4.16 -0.91
C ALA A 43 -3.97 -4.68 -0.39
N TRP A 44 -2.88 -3.91 -0.55
CA TRP A 44 -1.52 -4.35 -0.18
C TRP A 44 -1.38 -4.90 1.24
N PRO A 45 -1.91 -4.24 2.30
CA PRO A 45 -1.85 -4.77 3.66
C PRO A 45 -2.66 -6.05 3.91
N LEU A 46 -3.49 -6.47 2.94
CA LEU A 46 -4.29 -7.70 2.99
C LEU A 46 -3.65 -8.84 2.21
N VAL A 47 -2.60 -8.56 1.42
CA VAL A 47 -1.91 -9.58 0.62
C VAL A 47 -1.05 -10.43 1.55
N ARG A 48 -1.17 -11.76 1.41
CA ARG A 48 -0.53 -12.74 2.31
C ARG A 48 0.99 -12.58 2.45
N ASP A 49 1.66 -12.17 1.37
CA ASP A 49 3.12 -11.94 1.37
C ASP A 49 3.55 -10.84 2.36
N TRP A 50 2.61 -9.98 2.79
CA TRP A 50 2.82 -8.88 3.71
C TRP A 50 2.40 -9.18 5.15
N HIS A 51 2.00 -10.41 5.44
CA HIS A 51 1.75 -10.86 6.81
C HIS A 51 3.03 -11.28 7.54
N PHE A 52 4.18 -11.39 6.86
CA PHE A 52 5.46 -11.79 7.47
C PHE A 52 5.38 -13.04 8.37
N GLY A 53 4.46 -13.98 8.05
CA GLY A 53 4.20 -15.19 8.83
C GLY A 53 3.17 -15.04 9.97
N ASN A 54 2.64 -13.84 10.21
CA ASN A 54 1.54 -13.55 11.14
C ASN A 54 0.16 -13.72 10.48
N ASP A 55 -0.12 -14.92 9.99
CA ASP A 55 -1.40 -15.27 9.31
C ASP A 55 -2.65 -15.11 10.21
N ALA A 56 -2.47 -14.93 11.53
CA ALA A 56 -3.55 -14.68 12.47
C ALA A 56 -4.03 -13.20 12.49
N LEU A 57 -3.22 -12.27 11.98
CA LEU A 57 -3.58 -10.85 11.90
C LEU A 57 -4.46 -10.60 10.69
N ARG A 58 -5.44 -9.68 10.83
CA ARG A 58 -6.37 -9.34 9.74
C ARG A 58 -5.75 -8.40 8.69
N VAL A 59 -4.67 -7.72 9.04
CA VAL A 59 -3.98 -6.71 8.21
C VAL A 59 -2.52 -6.67 8.63
N GLY A 60 -1.60 -6.69 7.67
CA GLY A 60 -0.15 -6.56 7.89
C GLY A 60 0.48 -7.73 8.66
N GLY A 61 1.75 -7.52 9.06
CA GLY A 61 2.59 -8.47 9.77
C GLY A 61 3.71 -7.81 10.54
#